data_AF-A0A2U8W4Z7-F1
#
_entry.id   AF-A0A2U8W4Z7-F1
#
_cell.length_a   1.000
_cell.length_b   1.000
_cell.length_c   1.000
_cell.angle_alpha   90.00
_cell.angle_beta   90.00
_cell.angle_gamma   90.00
#
_symmetry.space_group_name_H-M   'P 1'
#
loop_
_entity.id
_entity.type
_entity.pdbx_description
1 polymer ?
#
loop_
_entity_poly.entity_id
_entity_poly.type
_entity_poly.pdbx_seq_one_letter_code
_entity_poly.pdbx_strand_id
1 'polypeptide(L)'
;MTDFYHILNWTLKRGSHTFPGPEGGTCINEAAIVACGFPYRPVRAPTDMPLCFSRPICRLALHLNDEAGDVERQRLIPFVTRLACADTPEIERERAAYIRARIDLDGRHMPHVSMDEGIRVLEGALAIGRQADPLAPDVAADRLNAARADTAPEASKQASISQMLKVWLGVLEKEPTTV
;
A
#
# COMPACT_ATOMS: atom_id res chain seq x y z
N MET A 1 2.97 -12.51 -13.21
CA MET A 1 2.91 -11.12 -12.72
C MET A 1 2.09 -11.13 -11.44
N THR A 2 2.59 -10.53 -10.37
CA THR A 2 1.87 -10.43 -9.09
C THR A 2 0.62 -9.60 -9.33
N ASP A 3 -0.52 -10.09 -8.86
CA ASP A 3 -1.84 -9.68 -9.32
C ASP A 3 -2.28 -8.22 -9.03
N PHE A 4 -1.57 -7.28 -8.38
CA PHE A 4 -2.06 -5.90 -8.07
C PHE A 4 -3.46 -5.70 -7.41
N TYR A 5 -4.53 -6.41 -7.78
CA TYR A 5 -5.87 -6.40 -7.19
C TYR A 5 -5.86 -6.74 -5.69
N HIS A 6 -4.91 -7.56 -5.23
CA HIS A 6 -4.73 -7.81 -3.80
C HIS A 6 -4.17 -6.60 -3.04
N ILE A 7 -3.49 -5.66 -3.71
CA ILE A 7 -3.10 -4.36 -3.12
C ILE A 7 -4.32 -3.44 -3.01
N LEU A 8 -5.25 -3.49 -3.97
CA LEU A 8 -6.47 -2.69 -3.92
C LEU A 8 -7.43 -3.09 -2.79
N ASN A 9 -7.35 -4.34 -2.33
CA ASN A 9 -8.13 -4.88 -1.20
C ASN A 9 -7.29 -5.08 0.07
N TRP A 10 -6.11 -4.43 0.16
CA TRP A 10 -5.19 -4.65 1.27
C TRP A 10 -5.76 -4.12 2.59
N THR A 11 -5.87 -5.01 3.58
CA THR A 11 -6.33 -4.67 4.93
C THR A 11 -5.14 -4.63 5.89
N LEU A 12 -5.05 -3.62 6.75
CA LEU A 12 -4.02 -3.57 7.79
C LEU A 12 -4.34 -4.54 8.93
N LYS A 13 -3.35 -5.33 9.32
CA LYS A 13 -3.40 -6.31 10.40
C LYS A 13 -2.39 -5.96 11.50
N ARG A 14 -2.57 -6.52 12.69
CA ARG A 14 -1.65 -6.33 13.82
C ARG A 14 -0.39 -7.16 13.64
N GLY A 15 0.78 -6.52 13.73
CA GLY A 15 2.08 -7.19 13.79
C GLY A 15 2.47 -8.10 12.61
N SER A 16 3.67 -8.69 12.74
CA SER A 16 4.36 -9.47 11.72
C SER A 16 3.74 -10.86 11.53
N HIS A 17 3.21 -11.13 10.34
CA HIS A 17 2.76 -12.45 9.90
C HIS A 17 3.75 -13.06 8.88
N THR A 18 3.65 -14.36 8.58
CA THR A 18 4.23 -14.93 7.35
C THR A 18 3.57 -14.23 6.14
N PHE A 19 4.24 -14.19 4.97
CA PHE A 19 3.73 -13.51 3.76
C PHE A 19 2.22 -13.72 3.60
N PRO A 20 1.42 -12.65 3.43
CA PRO A 20 0.00 -12.65 3.81
C PRO A 20 -0.91 -13.52 2.94
N GLY A 21 -0.37 -14.23 1.95
CA GLY A 21 -1.14 -15.08 1.05
C GLY A 21 -2.15 -14.30 0.22
N PRO A 22 -3.04 -15.00 -0.51
CA PRO A 22 -4.01 -14.39 -1.43
C PRO A 22 -5.10 -13.57 -0.73
N GLU A 23 -5.39 -13.85 0.54
CA GLU A 23 -6.39 -13.13 1.36
C GLU A 23 -5.87 -11.79 1.92
N GLY A 24 -4.56 -11.52 1.76
CA GLY A 24 -3.96 -10.22 2.01
C GLY A 24 -3.84 -9.76 3.47
N GLY A 25 -3.04 -8.70 3.66
CA GLY A 25 -2.99 -7.89 4.87
C GLY A 25 -1.78 -8.12 5.79
N THR A 26 -1.18 -7.02 6.21
CA THR A 26 0.07 -6.95 6.98
C THR A 26 0.00 -5.77 7.94
N CYS A 27 1.01 -5.57 8.80
CA CYS A 27 1.10 -4.29 9.51
C CYS A 27 1.37 -3.13 8.53
N ILE A 28 1.12 -1.91 8.98
CA ILE A 28 1.32 -0.69 8.17
C ILE A 28 2.75 -0.58 7.60
N ASN A 29 3.77 -0.96 8.37
CA ASN A 29 5.16 -0.86 7.94
C ASN A 29 5.48 -1.87 6.83
N GLU A 30 4.98 -3.10 6.95
CA GLU A 30 5.10 -4.13 5.91
C GLU A 30 4.33 -3.74 4.65
N ALA A 31 3.13 -3.16 4.82
CA ALA A 31 2.34 -2.64 3.70
C ALA A 31 3.11 -1.54 2.97
N ALA A 32 3.80 -0.67 3.71
CA ALA A 32 4.61 0.40 3.15
C ALA A 32 5.82 -0.12 2.36
N ILE A 33 6.48 -1.18 2.83
CA ILE A 33 7.55 -1.87 2.09
C ILE A 33 7.04 -2.33 0.73
N VAL A 34 5.92 -3.06 0.71
CA VAL A 34 5.35 -3.61 -0.53
C VAL A 34 4.83 -2.50 -1.44
N ALA A 35 4.13 -1.50 -0.90
CA ALA A 35 3.61 -0.37 -1.66
C ALA A 35 4.71 0.48 -2.31
N CYS A 36 5.89 0.56 -1.69
CA CYS A 36 7.07 1.22 -2.26
C CYS A 36 7.88 0.32 -3.21
N GLY A 37 7.40 -0.88 -3.54
CA GLY A 37 8.03 -1.79 -4.50
C GLY A 37 9.18 -2.64 -3.94
N PHE A 38 9.38 -2.65 -2.62
CA PHE A 38 10.37 -3.55 -2.00
C PHE A 38 9.79 -4.96 -1.83
N PRO A 39 10.63 -6.01 -1.84
CA PRO A 39 10.20 -7.36 -1.48
C PRO A 39 9.63 -7.38 -0.06
N TYR A 40 8.53 -8.13 0.12
CA TYR A 40 7.96 -8.35 1.44
C TYR A 40 9.03 -8.90 2.40
N ARG A 41 9.06 -8.33 3.61
CA ARG A 41 9.83 -8.83 4.74
C ARG A 41 9.05 -8.52 6.03
N PRO A 42 9.11 -9.41 7.03
CA PRO A 42 8.58 -9.09 8.35
C PRO A 42 9.27 -7.86 8.95
N VAL A 43 8.50 -6.99 9.61
CA VAL A 43 9.02 -5.82 10.33
C VAL A 43 8.71 -5.95 11.81
N ARG A 44 9.75 -6.09 12.64
CA ARG A 44 9.62 -6.17 14.10
C ARG A 44 9.99 -4.87 14.80
N ALA A 45 10.86 -4.08 14.16
CA ALA A 45 11.27 -2.79 14.66
C ALA A 45 11.41 -1.78 13.51
N PRO A 46 11.31 -0.47 13.80
CA PRO A 46 11.55 0.56 12.78
C PRO A 46 12.92 0.47 12.12
N THR A 47 13.92 -0.13 12.77
CA THR A 47 15.25 -0.40 12.21
C THR A 47 15.25 -1.41 11.06
N ASP A 48 14.20 -2.21 10.93
CA ASP A 48 14.05 -3.18 9.83
C ASP A 48 13.66 -2.49 8.50
N MET A 49 13.16 -1.25 8.54
CA MET A 49 12.71 -0.56 7.34
C MET A 49 13.89 -0.21 6.39
N PRO A 50 13.68 -0.12 5.06
CA PRO A 50 14.68 0.42 4.15
C PRO A 50 15.10 1.87 4.50
N LEU A 51 16.26 2.32 4.03
CA LEU A 51 16.84 3.63 4.42
C LEU A 51 15.97 4.83 4.04
N CYS A 52 15.13 4.72 3.01
CA CYS A 52 14.21 5.79 2.58
C CYS A 52 13.00 5.99 3.51
N PHE A 53 12.83 5.17 4.55
CA PHE A 53 11.71 5.26 5.50
C PHE A 53 12.11 6.01 6.76
N SER A 54 11.28 6.97 7.17
CA SER A 54 11.53 7.75 8.38
C SER A 54 11.32 6.90 9.62
N ARG A 55 12.38 6.72 10.41
CA ARG A 55 12.36 5.89 11.63
C ARG A 55 11.36 6.38 12.68
N PRO A 56 11.33 7.68 13.07
CA PRO A 56 10.32 8.19 14.00
C PRO A 56 8.88 8.00 13.50
N ILE A 57 8.63 8.24 12.21
CA ILE A 57 7.31 8.08 11.60
C ILE A 57 6.89 6.60 11.59
N CYS A 58 7.75 5.69 11.13
CA CYS A 58 7.49 4.25 11.15
C CYS A 58 7.31 3.69 12.55
N ARG A 59 7.97 4.27 13.56
CA ARG A 59 7.80 3.87 14.97
C ARG A 59 6.41 4.23 15.48
N LEU A 60 5.98 5.47 15.27
CA LEU A 60 4.65 5.90 15.67
C LEU A 60 3.57 5.13 14.91
N ALA A 61 3.72 4.99 13.59
CA ALA A 61 2.79 4.23 12.75
C ALA A 61 2.63 2.78 13.21
N LEU A 62 3.73 2.08 13.54
CA LEU A 62 3.68 0.71 14.05
C LEU A 62 2.96 0.63 15.40
N HIS A 63 3.24 1.56 16.32
CA HIS A 63 2.54 1.63 17.60
C HIS A 63 1.03 1.82 17.41
N LEU A 64 0.60 2.80 16.60
CA LEU A 64 -0.81 3.04 16.31
C LEU A 64 -1.47 1.83 15.63
N ASN A 65 -0.76 1.15 14.74
CA ASN A 65 -1.25 -0.06 14.07
C ASN A 65 -1.54 -1.19 15.07
N ASP A 66 -0.64 -1.40 16.02
CA ASP A 66 -0.67 -2.55 16.92
C ASP A 66 -1.61 -2.36 18.12
N GLU A 67 -1.88 -1.11 18.51
CA GLU A 67 -2.85 -0.76 19.56
C GLU A 67 -4.29 -0.63 19.03
N ALA A 68 -4.47 -0.35 17.74
CA ALA A 68 -5.79 -0.13 17.16
C ALA A 68 -6.62 -1.42 17.03
N GLY A 69 -7.93 -1.29 17.22
CA GLY A 69 -8.91 -2.29 16.79
C GLY A 69 -8.96 -2.44 15.27
N ASP A 70 -9.51 -3.55 14.78
CA ASP A 70 -9.41 -3.92 13.35
C ASP A 70 -10.01 -2.89 12.39
N VAL A 71 -11.13 -2.28 12.76
CA VAL A 71 -11.79 -1.24 11.97
C VAL A 71 -11.02 0.07 12.02
N GLU A 72 -10.62 0.53 13.21
CA GLU A 72 -9.87 1.78 13.36
C GLU A 72 -8.51 1.73 12.69
N ARG A 73 -7.84 0.56 12.69
CA ARG A 73 -6.53 0.38 12.05
C ARG A 73 -6.55 0.76 10.58
N GLN A 74 -7.66 0.54 9.88
CA GLN A 74 -7.77 0.86 8.45
C GLN A 74 -7.67 2.36 8.16
N ARG A 75 -7.88 3.22 9.18
CA ARG A 75 -7.65 4.67 9.07
C ARG A 75 -6.18 5.03 8.83
N LEU A 76 -5.26 4.08 9.01
CA LEU A 76 -3.83 4.26 8.73
C LEU A 76 -3.45 3.98 7.26
N ILE A 77 -4.35 3.41 6.44
CA ILE A 77 -4.10 3.14 5.01
C ILE A 77 -3.58 4.37 4.24
N PRO A 78 -4.13 5.59 4.41
CA PRO A 78 -3.64 6.79 3.71
C PRO A 78 -2.19 7.17 4.02
N PHE A 79 -1.59 6.58 5.06
CA PHE A 79 -0.20 6.85 5.47
C PHE A 79 0.81 5.84 4.93
N VAL A 80 0.35 4.71 4.36
CA VAL A 80 1.22 3.60 3.90
C VAL A 80 2.35 4.09 3.00
N THR A 81 2.05 4.85 1.96
CA THR A 81 3.09 5.39 1.04
C THR A 81 3.82 6.59 1.61
N ARG A 82 3.27 7.25 2.63
CA ARG A 82 3.86 8.43 3.28
C ARG A 82 4.95 8.08 4.29
N LEU A 83 5.13 6.80 4.64
CA LEU A 83 6.20 6.36 5.54
C LEU A 83 7.60 6.43 4.89
N ALA A 84 7.67 6.33 3.56
CA ALA A 84 8.90 6.43 2.76
C ALA A 84 9.34 7.90 2.58
N CYS A 85 9.52 8.61 3.69
CA CYS A 85 9.80 10.05 3.73
C CYS A 85 11.04 10.41 4.54
N ALA A 86 12.00 9.49 4.69
CA ALA A 86 13.25 9.77 5.41
C ALA A 86 13.92 11.03 4.87
N ASP A 87 14.39 11.87 5.78
CA ASP A 87 15.09 13.11 5.47
C ASP A 87 16.48 13.13 6.13
N THR A 88 17.10 14.30 6.23
CA THR A 88 18.36 14.53 6.92
C THR A 88 18.27 14.12 8.39
N PRO A 89 19.39 13.71 9.02
CA PRO A 89 19.42 13.37 10.45
C PRO A 89 18.84 14.46 11.36
N GLU A 90 19.01 15.72 11.00
CA GLU A 90 18.47 16.88 11.71
C GLU A 90 16.95 16.87 11.73
N ILE A 91 16.32 16.68 10.57
CA ILE A 91 14.85 16.59 10.44
C ILE A 91 14.31 15.33 11.14
N GLU A 92 15.00 14.20 11.03
CA GLU A 92 14.58 12.97 11.72
C GLU A 92 14.64 13.14 13.26
N ARG A 93 15.63 13.87 13.77
CA ARG A 93 15.70 14.23 15.21
C ARG A 93 14.56 15.16 15.61
N GLU A 94 14.21 16.14 14.78
CA GLU A 94 13.09 17.06 15.03
C GLU A 94 11.75 16.32 15.06
N ARG A 95 11.50 15.45 14.08
CA ARG A 95 10.33 14.54 14.07
C ARG A 95 10.25 13.69 15.33
N ALA A 96 11.37 13.09 15.73
CA ALA A 96 11.43 12.28 16.95
C ALA A 96 11.13 13.09 18.21
N ALA A 97 11.67 14.31 18.32
CA ALA A 97 11.40 15.22 19.44
C ALA A 97 9.94 15.68 19.46
N TYR A 98 9.37 16.02 18.30
CA TYR A 98 7.97 16.40 18.16
C TYR A 98 7.02 15.30 18.64
N ILE A 99 7.28 14.06 18.22
CA ILE A 99 6.51 12.88 18.63
C ILE A 99 6.67 12.65 20.13
N ARG A 100 7.91 12.60 20.65
CA ARG A 100 8.18 12.34 22.07
C ARG A 100 7.51 13.35 23.00
N ALA A 101 7.44 14.61 22.60
CA ALA A 101 6.79 15.66 23.38
C ALA A 101 5.27 15.48 23.53
N ARG A 102 4.66 14.58 22.74
CA ARG A 102 3.19 14.34 22.71
C ARG A 102 2.85 12.90 23.07
N ILE A 103 3.64 11.94 22.61
CA ILE A 103 3.48 10.52 22.83
C ILE A 103 4.85 9.96 23.22
N ASP A 104 5.01 9.65 24.51
CA ASP A 104 6.24 9.07 25.04
C ASP A 104 6.29 7.55 24.76
N LEU A 105 6.73 7.20 23.55
CA LEU A 105 6.96 5.81 23.14
C LEU A 105 8.19 5.18 23.81
N ASP A 106 9.02 5.96 24.51
CA ASP A 106 10.19 5.51 25.26
C ASP A 106 9.87 5.26 26.75
N GLY A 107 8.64 5.57 27.18
CA GLY A 107 8.19 5.45 28.55
C GLY A 107 8.16 4.01 29.07
N ARG A 108 8.20 3.85 30.40
CA ARG A 108 8.10 2.53 31.06
C ARG A 108 6.80 1.78 30.77
N HIS A 109 5.74 2.52 30.49
CA HIS A 109 4.45 1.97 30.09
C HIS A 109 4.13 2.47 28.69
N MET A 110 3.64 1.57 27.84
CA MET A 110 3.16 1.97 26.52
C MET A 110 2.01 2.96 26.69
N PRO A 111 2.08 4.14 26.06
CA PRO A 111 1.02 5.12 26.19
C PRO A 111 -0.24 4.60 25.48
N HIS A 112 -1.40 4.72 26.13
CA HIS A 112 -2.67 4.56 25.44
C HIS A 112 -2.99 5.86 24.71
N VAL A 113 -2.96 5.82 23.38
CA VAL A 113 -3.25 6.97 22.52
C VAL A 113 -4.50 6.66 21.72
N SER A 114 -5.47 7.58 21.72
CA SER A 114 -6.64 7.45 20.83
C SER A 114 -6.21 7.51 19.36
N MET A 115 -6.92 6.82 18.47
CA MET A 115 -6.59 6.84 17.04
C MET A 115 -6.57 8.27 16.47
N ASP A 116 -7.50 9.12 16.88
CA ASP A 116 -7.56 10.53 16.45
C ASP A 116 -6.32 11.31 16.90
N GLU A 117 -5.89 11.14 18.15
CA GLU A 117 -4.67 11.79 18.64
C GLU A 117 -3.44 11.27 17.93
N GLY A 118 -3.33 9.95 17.75
CA GLY A 118 -2.25 9.32 17.01
C GLY A 118 -2.12 9.85 15.59
N ILE A 119 -3.23 9.95 14.86
CA ILE A 119 -3.28 10.51 13.51
C ILE A 119 -2.86 11.98 13.51
N ARG A 120 -3.35 12.81 14.45
CA ARG A 120 -2.93 14.21 14.56
C ARG A 120 -1.42 14.35 14.78
N VAL A 121 -0.83 13.51 15.63
CA VAL A 121 0.62 13.53 15.87
C VAL A 121 1.38 13.05 14.63
N LEU A 122 0.89 12.01 13.96
CA LEU A 122 1.49 11.48 12.73
C LEU A 122 1.49 12.52 11.60
N GLU A 123 0.38 13.23 11.39
CA GLU A 123 0.29 14.32 10.42
C GLU A 123 1.22 15.49 10.77
N GLY A 124 1.25 15.90 12.03
CA GLY A 124 2.14 16.96 12.48
C GLY A 124 3.62 16.61 12.29
N ALA A 125 4.00 15.35 12.54
CA ALA A 125 5.37 14.89 12.31
C ALA A 125 5.72 14.82 10.81
N LEU A 126 4.75 14.42 9.96
CA LEU A 126 4.93 14.41 8.50
C LEU A 126 5.05 15.82 7.91
N ALA A 127 4.49 16.83 8.56
CA ALA A 127 4.63 18.24 8.17
C ALA A 127 6.04 18.82 8.44
N ILE A 128 6.87 18.14 9.23
CA ILE A 128 8.25 18.54 9.50
C ILE A 128 9.15 17.99 8.39
N GLY A 129 9.97 18.84 7.77
CA GLY A 129 10.88 18.48 6.68
C GLY A 129 10.34 18.83 5.29
N ARG A 130 10.97 18.30 4.24
CA ARG A 130 10.58 18.60 2.85
C ARG A 130 9.14 18.18 2.57
N GLN A 131 8.36 19.11 2.04
CA GLN A 131 7.02 18.86 1.53
C GLN A 131 7.05 18.82 0.02
N ALA A 132 6.21 17.98 -0.59
CA ALA A 132 5.98 18.05 -2.02
C ALA A 132 5.20 19.34 -2.35
N ASP A 133 5.45 19.91 -3.52
CA ASP A 133 4.66 21.04 -4.01
C ASP A 133 3.18 20.64 -4.08
N PRO A 134 2.25 21.54 -3.70
CA PRO A 134 0.83 21.26 -3.82
C PRO A 134 0.48 20.86 -5.26
N LEU A 135 -0.13 19.68 -5.42
CA LEU A 135 -0.65 19.24 -6.71
C LEU A 135 -2.12 19.61 -6.82
N ALA A 136 -2.46 20.42 -7.82
CA ALA A 136 -3.85 20.79 -8.05
C ALA A 136 -4.70 19.54 -8.42
N PRO A 137 -5.94 19.40 -7.90
CA PRO A 137 -6.74 18.19 -8.08
C PRO A 137 -7.02 17.80 -9.54
N ASP A 138 -7.16 18.79 -10.41
CA ASP A 138 -7.29 18.63 -11.86
C ASP A 138 -6.05 17.97 -12.47
N VAL A 139 -4.86 18.45 -12.11
CA VAL A 139 -3.59 17.86 -12.56
C VAL A 139 -3.43 16.43 -12.05
N ALA A 140 -3.85 16.15 -10.80
CA ALA A 140 -3.85 14.80 -10.27
C ALA A 140 -4.80 13.86 -11.04
N ALA A 141 -6.00 14.35 -11.37
CA ALA A 141 -6.99 13.61 -12.15
C ALA A 141 -6.49 13.30 -13.56
N ASP A 142 -5.88 14.27 -14.23
CA ASP A 142 -5.31 14.09 -15.57
C ASP A 142 -4.20 13.03 -15.57
N ARG A 143 -3.31 13.06 -14.58
CA ARG A 143 -2.25 12.05 -14.42
C ARG A 143 -2.83 10.65 -14.17
N LEU A 144 -3.88 10.54 -13.36
CA LEU A 144 -4.54 9.26 -13.11
C LEU A 144 -5.23 8.71 -14.37
N ASN A 145 -5.89 9.59 -15.14
CA ASN A 145 -6.53 9.21 -16.39
C ASN A 145 -5.51 8.75 -17.44
N ALA A 146 -4.37 9.43 -17.55
CA ALA A 146 -3.28 9.02 -18.43
C ALA A 146 -2.73 7.63 -18.03
N ALA A 147 -2.46 7.41 -16.74
CA ALA A 147 -1.98 6.11 -16.26
C ALA A 147 -2.99 4.96 -16.50
N ARG A 148 -4.30 5.25 -16.39
CA ARG A 148 -5.37 4.30 -16.74
C ARG A 148 -5.41 3.99 -18.23
N ALA A 149 -5.16 4.97 -19.08
CA ALA A 149 -5.11 4.76 -20.53
C ALA A 149 -3.95 3.86 -20.94
N ASP A 150 -2.78 4.01 -20.30
CA ASP A 150 -1.58 3.19 -20.56
C ASP A 150 -1.70 1.74 -20.04
N THR A 151 -2.57 1.51 -19.05
CA THR A 151 -2.81 0.18 -18.45
C THR A 151 -4.08 -0.49 -18.99
N ALA A 152 -4.87 0.21 -19.81
CA ALA A 152 -5.97 -0.43 -20.51
C ALA A 152 -5.38 -1.57 -21.35
N PRO A 153 -5.82 -2.83 -21.15
CA PRO A 153 -5.36 -3.89 -22.02
C PRO A 153 -5.67 -3.45 -23.45
N GLU A 154 -4.67 -3.48 -24.34
CA GLU A 154 -4.94 -3.50 -25.78
C GLU A 154 -6.10 -4.45 -25.94
N ALA A 155 -7.22 -3.96 -26.48
CA ALA A 155 -8.36 -4.80 -26.74
C ALA A 155 -7.87 -5.93 -27.62
N SER A 156 -7.50 -7.04 -26.97
CA SER A 156 -7.23 -8.31 -27.60
C SER A 156 -8.41 -8.47 -28.51
N LYS A 157 -8.15 -8.52 -29.82
CA LYS A 157 -9.14 -8.90 -30.81
C LYS A 157 -9.57 -10.31 -30.42
N GLN A 158 -10.47 -10.39 -29.45
CA GLN A 158 -11.18 -11.60 -29.08
C GLN A 158 -11.85 -11.98 -30.38
N ALA A 159 -11.27 -12.99 -31.04
CA ALA A 159 -11.89 -13.62 -32.18
C ALA A 159 -13.34 -13.86 -31.76
N SER A 160 -14.24 -13.22 -32.51
CA SER A 160 -15.66 -13.18 -32.16
C SER A 160 -16.10 -14.61 -31.88
N ILE A 161 -16.87 -14.83 -30.81
CA ILE A 161 -17.44 -16.14 -30.47
C ILE A 161 -18.16 -16.75 -31.69
N SER A 162 -18.66 -15.90 -32.61
CA SER A 162 -19.21 -16.30 -33.90
C SER A 162 -18.19 -16.95 -34.85
N GLN A 163 -16.93 -16.52 -34.85
CA GLN A 163 -15.85 -17.12 -35.65
C GLN A 163 -15.42 -18.49 -35.12
N MET A 164 -15.37 -18.69 -33.79
CA MET A 164 -15.06 -20.01 -33.21
C MET A 164 -16.20 -21.02 -33.41
N LEU A 165 -17.46 -20.58 -33.33
CA LEU A 165 -18.63 -21.44 -33.59
C LEU A 165 -18.67 -21.94 -35.04
N LYS A 166 -18.28 -21.12 -36.02
CA LYS A 166 -18.22 -21.54 -37.44
C LYS A 166 -17.17 -22.62 -37.70
N VAL A 167 -16.05 -22.62 -36.98
CA VAL A 167 -15.01 -23.65 -37.10
C VAL A 167 -15.48 -24.98 -36.51
N TRP A 168 -16.27 -24.96 -35.44
CA TRP A 168 -16.81 -26.16 -34.80
C TRP A 168 -17.99 -26.81 -35.55
N LEU A 169 -18.81 -26.01 -36.24
CA LEU A 169 -19.99 -26.49 -36.98
C LEU A 169 -19.67 -26.94 -38.43
N GLY A 170 -18.45 -26.75 -38.92
CA GLY A 170 -18.06 -26.99 -40.31
C GLY A 170 -17.45 -28.36 -40.64
N VAL A 171 -17.39 -29.31 -39.70
CA VAL A 171 -16.90 -30.68 -39.98
C VAL A 171 -18.03 -31.67 -39.74
N LEU A 172 -18.99 -31.72 -40.66
CA LEU A 172 -19.94 -32.83 -40.84
C LEU A 172 -20.59 -32.73 -42.23
N GLU A 173 -19.79 -32.82 -43.29
CA GLU A 173 -20.27 -33.35 -44.56
C GLU A 173 -19.43 -34.60 -44.90
N LYS A 174 -20.07 -35.75 -44.72
CA LYS A 174 -19.58 -37.07 -45.14
C LYS A 174 -19.57 -37.11 -46.68
N GLU A 175 -18.44 -37.52 -47.23
CA GLU A 175 -18.29 -37.90 -48.64
C GLU A 175 -19.30 -38.99 -49.05
N PRO A 176 -19.89 -38.93 -50.25
CA PRO A 176 -20.56 -40.08 -50.85
C PRO A 176 -19.54 -41.06 -51.45
N THR A 177 -19.56 -42.29 -50.95
CA THR A 177 -18.81 -43.45 -51.41
C THR A 177 -19.17 -43.81 -52.87
N THR A 178 -18.18 -43.87 -53.75
CA THR A 178 -18.28 -44.50 -55.08
C THR A 178 -17.59 -45.87 -55.07
N VAL A 179 -18.36 -46.96 -55.21
CA VAL A 179 -18.08 -48.12 -56.09
C VAL A 179 -19.41 -48.66 -56.56
#